data_AF-A0A6J1TCP7-F1
#
_entry.id   AF-A0A6J1TCP7-F1
#
_cell.length_a   1.000
_cell.length_b   1.000
_cell.length_c   1.000
_cell.angle_alpha   90.00
_cell.angle_beta   90.00
_cell.angle_gamma   90.00
#
_symmetry.space_group_name_H-M   'P 1'
#
loop_
_entity.id
_entity.type
_entity.pdbx_description
1 polymer ?
#
loop_
_entity_poly.entity_id
_entity_poly.type
_entity_poly.pdbx_seq_one_letter_code
_entity_poly.pdbx_strand_id
1 'polypeptide(L)' 'MYCMCRKPAGSRFMIGCDNCDEWFHGNCIGVSPKQKLPDKWCCPKCFCDSNAKRILLNSFAQ' A
#
# COMPACT_ATOMS: atom_id res chain seq x y z
N MET A 1 16.42 1.03 3.79
CA MET A 1 15.90 2.04 2.85
C MET A 1 14.48 1.65 2.50
N TYR A 2 13.55 2.61 2.54
CA TYR A 2 12.12 2.37 2.33
C TYR A 2 11.61 3.19 1.16
N CYS A 3 10.38 2.88 0.71
CA CYS A 3 9.68 3.54 -0.39
C CYS A 3 10.40 3.38 -1.75
N MET A 4 9.63 3.57 -2.83
CA MET A 4 10.17 3.56 -4.20
C MET A 4 11.25 4.62 -4.46
N CYS A 5 11.31 5.69 -3.65
CA CYS A 5 12.31 6.73 -3.79
C CYS A 5 13.64 6.40 -3.09
N ARG A 6 13.72 5.27 -2.37
CA ARG A 6 14.92 4.83 -1.62
C ARG A 6 15.52 5.90 -0.70
N LYS A 7 14.66 6.76 -0.12
CA LYS A 7 15.05 7.80 0.83
C LYS A 7 14.69 7.38 2.25
N PRO A 8 15.41 7.84 3.28
CA PRO A 8 15.03 7.63 4.67
C PRO A 8 13.66 8.28 4.96
N ALA A 9 12.95 7.72 5.94
CA ALA A 9 11.63 8.19 6.38
C ALA A 9 11.62 9.67 6.76
N GLY A 10 12.63 10.10 7.51
CA GLY A 10 12.70 11.45 8.09
C GLY A 10 11.43 11.76 8.89
N SER A 11 10.92 12.99 8.75
CA SER A 11 9.68 13.48 9.35
C SER A 11 8.46 13.39 8.41
N ARG A 12 8.52 12.53 7.38
CA ARG A 12 7.45 12.40 6.38
C ARG A 12 6.46 11.32 6.80
N PHE A 13 5.19 11.56 6.53
CA PHE A 13 4.15 10.55 6.70
C PHE A 13 4.41 9.33 5.80
N MET A 14 4.31 8.14 6.40
CA MET A 14 4.50 6.86 5.72
C MET A 14 3.29 5.95 5.91
N ILE A 15 3.03 5.10 4.92
CA ILE A 15 1.97 4.09 4.92
C ILE A 15 2.61 2.74 4.62
N GLY A 16 2.27 1.73 5.40
CA GLY A 16 2.69 0.34 5.19
C GLY A 16 1.73 -0.38 4.25
N CYS A 17 2.27 -1.18 3.32
CA CYS A 17 1.51 -2.05 2.43
C CYS A 17 1.16 -3.37 3.12
N ASP A 18 -0.12 -3.74 3.17
CA ASP A 18 -0.58 -5.02 3.74
C ASP A 18 -0.14 -6.27 2.96
N ASN A 19 0.31 -6.12 1.71
CA ASN A 19 0.66 -7.27 0.86
C ASN A 19 2.17 -7.59 0.81
N CYS A 20 3.02 -6.58 0.90
CA CYS A 20 4.48 -6.76 0.80
C CYS A 20 5.25 -6.21 1.99
N ASP A 21 4.54 -5.75 3.03
CA ASP A 21 5.09 -5.18 4.27
C ASP A 21 6.11 -4.05 4.06
N GLU A 22 6.11 -3.42 2.88
CA GLU A 22 6.96 -2.27 2.58
C GLU A 22 6.28 -0.94 2.97
N TRP A 23 7.10 0.02 3.36
CA TRP A 23 6.69 1.35 3.77
C TRP A 23 6.89 2.37 2.66
N PHE A 24 5.88 3.20 2.42
CA PHE A 24 5.87 4.20 1.35
C PHE A 24 5.57 5.58 1.90
N HIS A 25 6.29 6.61 1.45
CA HIS A 25 5.95 7.98 1.77
C HIS A 25 4.62 8.34 1.11
N GLY A 26 3.67 8.91 1.85
CA GLY A 26 2.38 9.32 1.29
C GLY A 26 2.55 10.18 0.04
N ASN A 27 3.46 11.17 0.07
CA ASN A 27 3.74 12.02 -1.08
C ASN A 27 4.34 11.27 -2.30
N CYS A 28 5.01 10.14 -2.12
CA CYS A 28 5.54 9.35 -3.24
C CYS A 28 4.46 8.51 -3.93
N ILE A 29 3.34 8.26 -3.25
CA ILE A 29 2.19 7.49 -3.74
C ILE A 29 0.93 8.35 -3.89
N GLY A 30 1.08 9.68 -3.83
CA GLY A 30 -0.03 10.64 -3.95
C GLY A 30 -1.02 10.64 -2.78
N VAL A 31 -0.70 10.02 -1.65
CA VAL A 31 -1.56 9.99 -0.47
C VAL A 31 -1.19 11.13 0.49
N SER A 32 -2.19 11.95 0.80
CA SER A 32 -2.08 12.99 1.81
C SER A 32 -2.42 12.45 3.20
N PRO A 33 -1.73 12.88 4.27
CA PRO A 33 -2.04 12.45 5.65
C PRO A 33 -3.43 12.91 6.13
N LYS A 34 -4.05 13.87 5.44
CA LYS A 34 -5.43 14.33 5.70
C LYS A 34 -6.49 13.43 5.07
N GLN A 35 -6.11 12.50 4.21
CA GLN A 35 -7.04 11.60 3.54
C GLN A 35 -7.38 10.45 4.48
N LYS A 36 -8.67 10.10 4.62
CA LYS A 36 -9.07 8.86 5.26
C LYS A 36 -8.62 7.69 4.40
N LEU A 37 -7.72 6.88 4.94
CA LEU A 37 -7.31 5.63 4.32
C LEU A 37 -8.21 4.49 4.81
N PRO A 38 -8.47 3.48 3.97
CA PRO A 38 -9.08 2.23 4.41
C PRO A 38 -8.18 1.53 5.45
N ASP A 39 -8.76 0.66 6.27
CA ASP A 39 -8.01 -0.15 7.25
C ASP A 39 -6.93 -1.03 6.61
N LYS A 40 -7.12 -1.40 5.34
CA LYS A 40 -6.15 -2.15 4.52
C LYS A 40 -5.74 -1.32 3.32
N TRP A 41 -4.45 -1.08 3.16
CA TRP A 41 -3.89 -0.35 2.04
C TRP A 41 -2.82 -1.18 1.33
N CYS A 42 -2.94 -1.28 0.00
CA CYS A 42 -1.96 -1.94 -0.86
C CYS A 42 -1.21 -0.91 -1.70
N CYS A 43 0.10 -1.08 -1.84
CA CYS A 43 0.93 -0.19 -2.65
C CYS A 43 0.65 -0.35 -4.16
N PRO A 44 0.98 0.66 -4.98
CA PRO A 44 0.73 0.61 -6.42
C PRO A 44 1.41 -0.58 -7.11
N LYS A 45 2.54 -1.04 -6.59
CA LYS A 45 3.24 -2.22 -7.09
C LYS A 45 2.39 -3.48 -6.89
N CYS A 46 1.87 -3.71 -5.68
CA CYS A 46 1.00 -4.84 -5.39
C CYS A 46 -0.38 -4.71 -6.06
N PHE A 47 -0.86 -3.49 -6.27
CA PHE A 47 -2.11 -3.24 -6.99
C PHE A 47 -1.98 -3.56 -8.49
N CYS A 48 -0.86 -3.19 -9.11
CA CYS A 48 -0.56 -3.51 -10.51
C CYS A 48 -0.22 -4.99 -10.71
N ASP A 49 0.41 -5.61 -9.72
CA ASP A 49 0.74 -7.04 -9.70
C ASP A 49 -0.45 -7.94 -9.31
N SER A 50 -1.69 -7.41 -9.30
CA SER A 50 -2.88 -8.17 -8.91
C SER A 50 -3.18 -9.35 -9.86
N ASN A 51 -2.43 -10.44 -9.70
CA ASN A 51 -3.07 -11.69 -9.32
C ASN A 51 -3.90 -11.37 -8.06
N ALA A 52 -5.16 -11.01 -8.28
CA ALA A 52 -6.20 -10.75 -7.28
C ALA A 52 -6.54 -12.02 -6.47
N LYS A 53 -5.53 -12.73 -5.97
CA LYS A 53 -5.72 -13.91 -5.13
C LYS A 53 -5.75 -13.43 -3.69
N ARG A 54 -6.97 -13.28 -3.15
CA ARG A 54 -7.41 -13.66 -1.79
C ARG A 54 -8.38 -12.71 -1.06
N ILE A 55 -8.91 -11.64 -1.67
CA ILE A 55 -10.00 -10.86 -1.04
C ILE A 55 -11.28 -10.75 -1.90
N LEU A 56 -11.29 -11.26 -3.14
CA LEU A 56 -12.51 -11.29 -3.99
C LEU A 56 -12.98 -12.69 -4.41
N LEU A 57 -12.33 -13.77 -3.94
CA LEU A 57 -12.68 -15.16 -4.29
C LEU A 57 -13.02 -16.00 -3.05
N ASN A 58 -13.75 -15.45 -2.10
CA ASN A 58 -14.44 -16.26 -1.08
C ASN A 58 -15.91 -15.83 -0.94
N SER A 59 -16.57 -15.69 -2.09
CA SER A 59 -18.01 -15.83 -2.18
C SER A 59 -18.28 -16.57 -3.48
N PHE A 60 -18.80 -17.79 -3.36
CA PHE A 60 -19.29 -18.67 -4.42
C PHE A 60 -18.24 -19.50 -5.18
N ALA A 61 -17.98 -20.70 -4.66
CA ALA A 61 -18.14 -21.94 -5.44
C ALA A 61 -18.48 -23.06 -4.45
N GLN A 62 -19.79 -23.32 -4.34
CA GLN A 62 -20.38 -24.55 -3.82
C GLN A 62 -20.15 -25.67 -4.85
#